data_AF-A0A953IQ25-F1
#
_entry.id   AF-A0A953IQ25-F1
#
_cell.length_a   1.000
_cell.length_b   1.000
_cell.length_c   1.000
_cell.angle_alpha   90.00
_cell.angle_beta   90.00
_cell.angle_gamma   90.00
#
_symmetry.space_group_name_H-M   'P 1'
#
loop_
_entity.id
_entity.type
_entity.pdbx_description
1 polymer ?
#
loop_
_entity_poly.entity_id
_entity_poly.type
_entity_poly.pdbx_seq_one_letter_code
_entity_poly.pdbx_strand_id
1 'polypeptide(L)'
;MDFDIRRYFIVYELDSPSALSGDDYVRKLNNPTSWSQRIMPTLKNFVRGGGRVMLAAGVGQGGFAAAVALDDIQMIEADTLVARLVRMDRICSARLLKVDKAKTSIPTREKSLRREDQSFANLLVFDGLDAVAVRSALDTVKSPAGDAAMPRFVYKQVYQLDRRQMVGV
;
A
#
# COMPACT_ATOMS: atom_id res chain seq x y z
N MET A 1 -11.92 3.81 -23.45
CA MET A 1 -10.73 3.51 -22.64
C MET A 1 -11.21 3.29 -21.23
N ASP A 2 -10.93 2.12 -20.66
CA ASP A 2 -11.44 1.72 -19.35
C ASP A 2 -10.65 2.45 -18.25
N PHE A 3 -11.24 3.51 -17.70
CA PHE A 3 -10.63 4.31 -16.63
C PHE A 3 -10.69 3.60 -15.27
N ASP A 4 -11.36 2.45 -15.19
CA ASP A 4 -11.60 1.71 -13.95
C ASP A 4 -10.42 0.81 -13.54
N ILE A 5 -9.40 0.67 -14.39
CA ILE A 5 -8.21 -0.12 -14.07
C ILE A 5 -7.28 0.73 -13.20
N ARG A 6 -7.24 0.44 -11.90
CA ARG A 6 -6.23 0.95 -10.95
C ARG A 6 -4.86 0.34 -11.30
N ARG A 7 -4.09 1.06 -12.12
CA ARG A 7 -2.81 0.59 -12.71
C ARG A 7 -1.64 0.66 -11.74
N TYR A 8 -1.68 1.57 -10.79
CA TYR A 8 -0.58 1.82 -9.87
C TYR A 8 -1.03 1.73 -8.42
N PHE A 9 -0.10 1.29 -7.57
CA PHE A 9 -0.33 1.16 -6.15
C PHE A 9 0.86 1.73 -5.38
N ILE A 10 0.58 2.61 -4.42
CA ILE A 10 1.59 3.29 -3.61
C ILE A 10 1.25 3.06 -2.14
N VAL A 11 2.17 2.49 -1.37
CA VAL A 11 1.99 2.22 0.06
C VAL A 11 3.09 2.87 0.86
N TYR A 12 2.69 3.52 1.95
CA TYR A 12 3.61 4.02 2.96
C TYR A 12 3.48 3.23 4.26
N GLU A 13 4.62 2.78 4.79
CA GLU A 13 4.71 2.36 6.18
C GLU A 13 4.92 3.61 7.04
N LEU A 14 4.06 3.80 8.03
CA LEU A 14 4.05 4.99 8.88
C LEU A 14 4.36 4.60 10.32
N ASP A 15 5.26 5.32 10.99
CA ASP A 15 5.47 5.17 12.43
C ASP A 15 4.20 5.55 13.21
N SER A 16 3.54 6.60 12.74
CA SER A 16 2.28 7.07 13.30
C SER A 16 1.39 7.64 12.20
N PRO A 17 0.06 7.65 12.42
CA PRO A 17 -0.89 8.34 11.56
C PRO A 17 -0.58 9.84 11.38
N SER A 18 0.09 10.46 12.36
CA SER A 18 0.41 11.89 12.31
C SER A 18 1.53 12.24 11.32
N ALA A 19 2.30 11.25 10.82
CA ALA A 19 3.32 11.48 9.81
C ALA A 19 2.74 12.11 8.52
N LEU A 20 1.49 11.81 8.19
CA LEU A 20 0.78 12.38 7.03
C LEU A 20 -0.05 13.63 7.38
N SER A 21 0.04 14.13 8.61
CA SER A 21 -0.71 15.29 9.09
C SER A 21 0.14 16.37 9.74
N GLY A 22 1.45 16.17 9.86
CA GLY A 22 2.35 17.13 10.49
C GLY A 22 2.55 18.38 9.65
N ASP A 23 2.88 19.50 10.30
CA ASP A 23 3.04 20.81 9.66
C ASP A 23 4.09 20.79 8.55
N ASP A 24 5.18 20.05 8.73
CA ASP A 24 6.23 19.90 7.71
C ASP A 24 5.72 19.16 6.47
N TYR A 25 4.90 18.13 6.67
CA TYR A 25 4.28 17.38 5.58
C TYR A 25 3.29 18.28 4.82
N VAL A 26 2.43 19.01 5.52
CA VAL A 26 1.49 19.97 4.92
C VAL A 26 2.22 21.09 4.18
N ARG A 27 3.31 21.63 4.75
CA ARG A 27 4.14 22.67 4.11
C ARG A 27 4.72 22.18 2.79
N LYS A 28 5.20 20.93 2.73
CA LYS A 28 5.69 20.32 1.47
C LYS A 28 4.57 20.16 0.45
N LEU A 29 3.38 19.71 0.85
CA LEU A 29 2.23 19.58 -0.05
C LEU A 29 1.74 20.93 -0.60
N ASN A 30 1.89 22.01 0.17
CA ASN A 30 1.52 23.36 -0.27
C ASN A 30 2.62 24.08 -1.07
N ASN A 31 3.85 23.56 -1.08
CA ASN A 31 4.98 24.09 -1.85
C ASN A 31 5.59 23.02 -2.78
N PRO A 32 4.82 22.51 -3.76
CA PRO A 32 5.29 21.45 -4.64
C PRO A 32 6.47 21.95 -5.50
N THR A 33 7.51 21.14 -5.59
CA THR A 33 8.67 21.41 -6.47
C THR A 33 8.25 21.48 -7.94
N SER A 34 9.08 22.10 -8.80
CA SER A 34 8.82 22.12 -10.25
C SER A 34 8.71 20.71 -10.85
N TRP A 35 9.41 19.72 -10.28
CA TRP A 35 9.25 18.32 -10.67
C TRP A 35 7.86 17.79 -10.30
N SER A 36 7.44 17.96 -9.04
CA SER A 36 6.12 17.53 -8.55
C SER A 36 4.98 18.14 -9.37
N GLN A 37 5.07 19.43 -9.71
CA GLN A 37 4.06 20.12 -10.53
C GLN A 37 3.94 19.51 -11.93
N ARG A 38 5.04 19.04 -12.53
CA ARG A 38 5.04 18.38 -13.84
C ARG A 38 4.54 16.93 -13.79
N ILE A 39 4.94 16.17 -12.76
CA ILE A 39 4.67 14.73 -12.71
C ILE A 39 3.27 14.42 -12.16
N MET A 40 2.81 15.11 -11.11
CA MET A 40 1.56 14.77 -10.43
C MET A 40 0.33 14.73 -11.37
N PRO A 41 0.17 15.63 -12.36
CA PRO A 41 -0.95 15.56 -13.31
C PRO A 41 -0.94 14.32 -14.22
N THR A 42 0.23 13.70 -14.41
CA THR A 42 0.40 12.50 -15.25
C THR A 42 0.12 11.21 -14.49
N LEU A 43 0.28 11.24 -13.16
CA LEU A 43 0.01 10.09 -12.29
C LEU A 43 -1.51 9.92 -12.12
N LYS A 44 -2.09 9.04 -12.93
CA LYS A 44 -3.54 8.73 -12.95
C LYS A 44 -3.78 7.27 -12.62
N ASN A 45 -5.01 6.95 -12.21
CA ASN A 45 -5.48 5.59 -11.93
C ASN A 45 -4.61 4.83 -10.91
N PHE A 46 -4.25 5.50 -9.81
CA PHE A 46 -3.48 4.89 -8.73
C PHE A 46 -4.32 4.79 -7.46
N VAL A 47 -4.08 3.74 -6.67
CA VAL A 47 -4.51 3.67 -5.27
C VAL A 47 -3.31 3.98 -4.40
N ARG A 48 -3.54 4.80 -3.38
CA ARG A 48 -2.52 5.12 -2.39
C ARG A 48 -3.05 4.85 -1.00
N GLY A 49 -2.28 4.10 -0.23
CA GLY A 49 -2.58 3.77 1.15
C GLY A 49 -1.35 3.97 2.02
N GLY A 50 -1.56 3.79 3.32
CA GLY A 50 -0.47 3.76 4.26
C GLY A 50 -0.98 3.57 5.67
N GLY A 51 -0.13 3.00 6.50
CA GLY A 51 -0.52 2.60 7.83
C GLY A 51 0.65 2.14 8.67
N ARG A 52 0.36 1.89 9.94
CA ARG A 52 1.34 1.29 10.84
C ARG A 52 1.41 -0.20 10.54
N VAL A 53 2.62 -0.73 10.37
CA VAL A 53 2.86 -2.17 10.28
C VAL A 53 2.49 -2.81 11.62
N MET A 54 1.58 -3.77 11.59
CA MET A 54 1.13 -4.53 12.77
C MET A 54 1.78 -5.90 12.84
N LEU A 55 1.94 -6.53 11.68
CA LEU A 55 2.58 -7.81 11.52
C LEU A 55 3.49 -7.73 10.30
N ALA A 56 4.64 -8.36 10.37
CA ALA A 56 5.55 -8.52 9.25
C ALA A 56 6.29 -9.85 9.39
N ALA A 57 6.46 -10.54 8.28
CA ALA A 57 7.29 -11.74 8.19
C ALA A 57 8.02 -11.78 6.85
N GLY A 58 9.06 -12.61 6.79
CA GLY A 58 9.94 -12.71 5.63
C GLY A 58 10.99 -11.60 5.59
N VAL A 59 12.00 -11.79 4.76
CA VAL A 59 13.11 -10.86 4.56
C VAL A 59 13.40 -10.76 3.07
N GLY A 60 13.56 -9.53 2.57
CA GLY A 60 13.86 -9.28 1.16
C GLY A 60 12.81 -8.41 0.47
N GLN A 61 12.99 -8.25 -0.84
CA GLN A 61 12.12 -7.50 -1.71
C GLN A 61 11.98 -8.26 -3.03
N GLY A 62 10.75 -8.62 -3.38
CA GLY A 62 10.38 -9.24 -4.63
C GLY A 62 10.22 -8.24 -5.78
N GLY A 63 10.14 -8.76 -7.01
CA GLY A 63 9.85 -7.97 -8.20
C GLY A 63 8.35 -7.78 -8.47
N PHE A 64 7.51 -8.48 -7.73
CA PHE A 64 6.05 -8.46 -7.86
C PHE A 64 5.39 -8.37 -6.50
N ALA A 65 4.28 -7.65 -6.41
CA ALA A 65 3.55 -7.44 -5.16
C ALA A 65 2.05 -7.56 -5.38
N ALA A 66 1.34 -7.98 -4.35
CA ALA A 66 -0.10 -7.87 -4.26
C ALA A 66 -0.47 -7.14 -2.98
N ALA A 67 -1.65 -6.54 -3.01
CA ALA A 67 -2.23 -5.93 -1.84
C ALA A 67 -3.72 -6.23 -1.77
N VAL A 68 -4.21 -6.43 -0.56
CA VAL A 68 -5.58 -6.86 -0.29
C VAL A 68 -6.12 -6.04 0.88
N ALA A 69 -7.23 -5.35 0.66
CA ALA A 69 -7.98 -4.74 1.74
C ALA A 69 -8.65 -5.84 2.57
N LEU A 70 -8.46 -5.81 3.88
CA LEU A 70 -9.07 -6.76 4.81
C LEU A 70 -9.93 -6.01 5.83
N ASP A 71 -11.23 -6.25 5.78
CA ASP A 71 -12.16 -5.78 6.79
C ASP A 71 -12.25 -6.79 7.93
N ASP A 72 -12.26 -6.28 9.16
CA ASP A 72 -12.57 -7.03 10.39
C ASP A 72 -11.80 -8.35 10.60
N ILE A 73 -10.50 -8.37 10.26
CA ILE A 73 -9.63 -9.53 10.52
C ILE A 73 -9.14 -9.55 11.98
N GLN A 74 -9.29 -10.69 12.66
CA GLN A 74 -8.76 -10.89 14.00
C GLN A 74 -7.23 -11.03 13.98
N MET A 75 -6.54 -10.52 15.01
CA MET A 75 -5.07 -10.48 15.01
C MET A 75 -4.42 -11.87 14.92
N ILE A 76 -5.00 -12.87 15.58
CA ILE A 76 -4.54 -14.28 15.52
C ILE A 76 -4.65 -14.84 14.09
N GLU A 77 -5.74 -14.53 13.40
CA GLU A 77 -5.96 -14.98 12.03
C GLU A 77 -5.00 -14.28 11.07
N ALA A 78 -4.75 -12.99 11.30
CA ALA A 78 -3.81 -12.20 10.51
C ALA A 78 -2.36 -12.66 10.69
N ASP A 79 -1.95 -12.99 11.92
CA ASP A 79 -0.62 -13.53 12.21
C ASP A 79 -0.41 -14.87 11.50
N THR A 80 -1.39 -15.77 11.61
CA THR A 80 -1.40 -17.06 10.90
C THR A 80 -1.33 -16.86 9.39
N LEU A 81 -2.07 -15.88 8.84
CA LEU A 81 -2.08 -15.56 7.42
C LEU A 81 -0.71 -15.05 6.94
N VAL A 82 -0.11 -14.09 7.65
CA VAL A 82 1.20 -13.53 7.33
C VAL A 82 2.28 -14.61 7.39
N ALA A 83 2.29 -15.43 8.44
CA ALA A 83 3.23 -16.54 8.60
C ALA A 83 3.07 -17.61 7.53
N ARG A 84 1.83 -17.89 7.09
CA ARG A 84 1.56 -18.84 6.01
C ARG A 84 2.08 -18.34 4.67
N LEU A 85 1.83 -17.07 4.34
CA LEU A 85 2.20 -16.48 3.05
C LEU A 85 3.72 -16.57 2.81
N VAL A 86 4.54 -16.23 3.80
CA VAL A 86 6.00 -16.26 3.65
C VAL A 86 6.60 -17.67 3.63
N ARG A 87 5.80 -18.70 3.95
CA ARG A 87 6.19 -20.10 3.76
C ARG A 87 5.85 -20.63 2.38
N MET A 88 5.11 -19.87 1.57
CA MET A 88 4.81 -20.25 0.19
C MET A 88 6.05 -20.05 -0.69
N ASP A 89 6.19 -20.89 -1.71
CA ASP A 89 7.31 -20.82 -2.63
C ASP A 89 7.41 -19.43 -3.28
N ARG A 90 8.63 -18.87 -3.29
CA ARG A 90 8.99 -17.57 -3.88
C ARG A 90 8.26 -16.34 -3.34
N ILE A 91 7.60 -16.44 -2.18
CA ILE A 91 7.15 -15.27 -1.42
C ILE A 91 8.30 -14.78 -0.54
N CYS A 92 8.64 -13.50 -0.67
CA CYS A 92 9.77 -12.88 0.00
C CYS A 92 9.36 -12.25 1.33
N SER A 93 8.25 -11.50 1.33
CA SER A 93 7.76 -10.81 2.52
C SER A 93 6.25 -10.68 2.52
N ALA A 94 5.66 -10.58 3.71
CA ALA A 94 4.27 -10.24 3.91
C ALA A 94 4.12 -9.33 5.14
N ARG A 95 3.23 -8.34 5.04
CA ARG A 95 2.98 -7.36 6.08
C ARG A 95 1.51 -6.99 6.15
N LEU A 96 1.00 -6.84 7.36
CA LEU A 96 -0.32 -6.29 7.62
C LEU A 96 -0.16 -4.85 8.13
N LEU A 97 -0.78 -3.90 7.46
CA LEU A 97 -0.83 -2.51 7.87
C LEU A 97 -2.22 -2.18 8.42
N LYS A 98 -2.26 -1.49 9.55
CA LYS A 98 -3.48 -0.83 10.05
C LYS A 98 -3.56 0.57 9.44
N VAL A 99 -4.62 0.81 8.67
CA VAL A 99 -4.85 2.08 7.98
C VAL A 99 -5.67 2.98 8.89
N ASP A 100 -5.11 4.13 9.26
CA ASP A 100 -5.83 5.11 10.07
C ASP A 100 -6.67 6.01 9.15
N LYS A 101 -7.99 5.81 9.22
CA LYS A 101 -9.00 6.56 8.45
C LYS A 101 -9.08 8.04 8.85
N ALA A 102 -8.61 8.42 10.03
CA ALA A 102 -8.90 9.75 10.61
C ALA A 102 -8.00 10.88 10.09
N LYS A 103 -6.85 10.60 9.45
CA LYS A 103 -5.84 11.63 9.14
C LYS A 103 -5.40 11.77 7.68
N THR A 104 -5.87 10.90 6.78
CA THR A 104 -5.68 11.08 5.33
C THR A 104 -6.60 12.15 4.73
N SER A 105 -7.52 12.69 5.53
CA SER A 105 -8.57 13.65 5.15
C SER A 105 -8.20 15.13 5.27
N ILE A 106 -6.91 15.48 5.38
CA ILE A 106 -6.51 16.89 5.35
C ILE A 106 -6.69 17.43 3.91
N PRO A 107 -7.52 18.47 3.70
CA PRO A 107 -7.62 19.11 2.41
C PRO A 107 -6.31 19.86 2.13
N THR A 108 -5.57 19.41 1.12
CA THR A 108 -4.41 20.11 0.58
C THR A 108 -4.63 20.41 -0.90
N ARG A 109 -3.90 21.39 -1.45
CA ARG A 109 -3.98 21.72 -2.90
C ARG A 109 -3.72 20.50 -3.79
N GLU A 110 -2.91 19.55 -3.32
CA GLU A 110 -2.69 18.28 -4.03
C GLU A 110 -3.91 17.34 -3.91
N LYS A 111 -4.62 17.33 -2.77
CA LYS A 111 -5.81 16.50 -2.57
C LYS A 111 -7.00 16.96 -3.42
N SER A 112 -7.16 18.26 -3.66
CA SER A 112 -8.20 18.80 -4.56
C SER A 112 -8.05 18.35 -6.02
N LEU A 113 -6.92 17.75 -6.38
CA LEU A 113 -6.67 17.18 -7.70
C LEU A 113 -7.12 15.70 -7.81
N ARG A 114 -7.68 15.11 -6.74
CA ARG A 114 -8.02 13.68 -6.68
C ARG A 114 -9.53 13.47 -6.56
N ARG A 115 -10.09 12.56 -7.37
CA ARG A 115 -11.46 12.04 -7.21
C ARG A 115 -11.38 10.63 -6.62
N GLU A 116 -12.08 10.43 -5.50
CA GLU A 116 -12.37 9.17 -4.80
C GLU A 116 -11.25 8.53 -3.95
N ASP A 117 -11.30 8.78 -2.63
CA ASP A 117 -10.60 7.99 -1.61
C ASP A 117 -11.58 6.91 -1.09
N GLN A 118 -11.39 5.64 -1.43
CA GLN A 118 -12.03 4.51 -0.74
C GLN A 118 -11.22 4.14 0.51
N SER A 119 -11.90 3.86 1.64
CA SER A 119 -11.23 3.59 2.93
C SER A 119 -11.41 2.13 3.38
N PHE A 120 -10.29 1.43 3.61
CA PHE A 120 -10.22 0.11 4.24
C PHE A 120 -9.54 0.21 5.62
N ALA A 121 -9.84 -0.72 6.55
CA ALA A 121 -9.29 -0.69 7.91
C ALA A 121 -7.91 -1.35 8.01
N ASN A 122 -7.71 -2.45 7.29
CA ASN A 122 -6.43 -3.14 7.22
C ASN A 122 -6.03 -3.38 5.76
N LEU A 123 -4.72 -3.43 5.54
CA LEU A 123 -4.12 -3.67 4.24
C LEU A 123 -3.04 -4.73 4.39
N LEU A 124 -3.29 -5.89 3.80
CA LEU A 124 -2.27 -6.90 3.62
C LEU A 124 -1.46 -6.55 2.36
N VAL A 125 -0.14 -6.52 2.46
CA VAL A 125 0.78 -6.38 1.33
C VAL A 125 1.78 -7.50 1.40
N PHE A 126 2.04 -8.16 0.28
CA PHE A 126 3.09 -9.17 0.18
C PHE A 126 3.74 -9.12 -1.19
N ASP A 127 4.99 -9.55 -1.26
CA ASP A 127 5.80 -9.52 -2.47
C ASP A 127 6.55 -10.84 -2.67
N GLY A 128 6.87 -11.12 -3.93
CA GLY A 128 7.50 -12.35 -4.36
C GLY A 128 8.35 -12.17 -5.61
N LEU A 129 9.09 -13.22 -5.95
CA LEU A 129 10.09 -13.19 -7.01
C LEU A 129 9.47 -13.17 -8.42
N ASP A 130 8.26 -13.72 -8.57
CA ASP A 130 7.56 -13.79 -9.85
C ASP A 130 6.03 -13.58 -9.71
N ALA A 131 5.39 -13.19 -10.81
CA ALA A 131 3.97 -12.89 -10.83
C ALA A 131 3.07 -14.10 -10.57
N VAL A 132 3.52 -15.31 -10.93
CA VAL A 132 2.74 -16.54 -10.76
C VAL A 132 2.66 -16.90 -9.28
N ALA A 133 3.80 -16.88 -8.58
CA ALA A 133 3.86 -17.13 -7.15
C ALA A 133 2.99 -16.13 -6.35
N VAL A 134 3.09 -14.84 -6.68
CA VAL A 134 2.26 -13.80 -6.02
C VAL A 134 0.78 -14.01 -6.31
N ARG A 135 0.41 -14.40 -7.55
CA ARG A 135 -0.98 -14.71 -7.88
C ARG A 135 -1.50 -15.94 -7.13
N SER A 136 -0.72 -17.03 -7.10
CA SER A 136 -1.09 -18.23 -6.36
C SER A 136 -1.24 -17.95 -4.86
N ALA A 137 -0.37 -17.13 -4.27
CA ALA A 137 -0.51 -16.69 -2.88
C ALA A 137 -1.75 -15.83 -2.67
N LEU A 138 -2.02 -14.89 -3.59
CA LEU A 138 -3.22 -14.07 -3.60
C LEU A 138 -4.46 -14.94 -3.58
N ASP A 139 -4.56 -15.97 -4.42
CA ASP A 139 -5.73 -16.85 -4.50
C ASP A 139 -6.04 -17.58 -3.17
N THR A 140 -5.06 -17.72 -2.26
CA THR A 140 -5.28 -18.29 -0.91
C THR A 140 -5.82 -17.29 0.12
N VAL A 141 -5.76 -15.98 -0.17
CA VAL A 141 -6.20 -14.92 0.74
C VAL A 141 -7.69 -14.70 0.58
N LYS A 142 -8.49 -15.12 1.56
CA LYS A 142 -9.91 -14.80 1.63
C LYS A 142 -10.08 -13.32 1.98
N SER A 143 -10.90 -12.60 1.21
CA SER A 143 -11.28 -11.21 1.51
C SER A 143 -12.81 -11.10 1.55
N PRO A 144 -13.40 -10.67 2.68
CA PRO A 144 -14.85 -10.39 2.75
C PRO A 144 -15.21 -9.09 2.03
N ALA A 145 -14.25 -8.18 1.85
CA ALA A 145 -14.43 -7.02 0.98
C ALA A 145 -14.45 -7.51 -0.46
N GLY A 146 -15.59 -7.38 -1.13
CA GLY A 146 -15.71 -7.66 -2.56
C GLY A 146 -14.67 -6.86 -3.37
N ASP A 147 -14.35 -7.34 -4.58
CA ASP A 147 -13.31 -6.78 -5.46
C ASP A 147 -13.43 -5.26 -5.74
N ALA A 148 -14.57 -4.65 -5.39
CA ALA A 148 -14.85 -3.23 -5.55
C ALA A 148 -13.97 -2.28 -4.69
N ALA A 149 -13.54 -2.71 -3.48
CA ALA A 149 -12.77 -1.85 -2.58
C ALA A 149 -11.29 -1.75 -2.97
N MET A 150 -10.70 -2.87 -3.39
CA MET A 150 -9.38 -2.91 -4.02
C MET A 150 -9.29 -4.13 -4.93
N PRO A 151 -9.22 -3.97 -6.25
CA PRO A 151 -9.14 -5.10 -7.15
C PRO A 151 -7.87 -5.91 -6.89
N ARG A 152 -8.02 -7.24 -6.97
CA ARG A 152 -6.99 -8.25 -6.66
C ARG A 152 -5.95 -8.32 -7.77
N PHE A 153 -5.14 -7.28 -7.89
CA PHE A 153 -4.09 -7.20 -8.88
C PHE A 153 -2.74 -7.66 -8.35
N VAL A 154 -1.96 -8.22 -9.28
CA VAL A 154 -0.52 -8.42 -9.11
C VAL A 154 0.16 -7.25 -9.81
N TYR A 155 0.93 -6.50 -9.06
CA TYR A 155 1.69 -5.35 -9.52
C TYR A 155 3.14 -5.74 -9.76
N LYS A 156 3.77 -5.17 -10.78
CA LYS A 156 5.23 -5.17 -10.90
C LYS A 156 5.79 -4.12 -9.95
N GLN A 157 6.66 -4.53 -9.05
CA GLN A 157 7.34 -3.63 -8.14
C GLN A 157 8.42 -2.86 -8.88
N VAL A 158 8.24 -1.54 -9.02
CA VAL A 158 9.20 -0.66 -9.70
C VAL A 158 10.31 -0.22 -8.74
N TYR A 159 9.93 0.10 -7.50
CA TYR A 159 10.87 0.43 -6.43
C TYR A 159 10.23 0.18 -5.07
N GLN A 160 11.07 -0.03 -4.06
CA GLN A 160 10.72 0.03 -2.64
C GLN A 160 11.86 0.70 -1.91
N LEU A 161 11.53 1.65 -1.03
CA LEU A 161 12.49 2.32 -0.18
C LEU A 161 12.25 1.88 1.26
N ASP A 162 13.19 1.12 1.80
CA ASP A 162 13.22 0.72 3.20
C ASP A 162 13.89 1.81 4.04
N ARG A 163 13.46 1.97 5.31
CA ARG A 163 14.09 2.91 6.27
C ARG A 163 15.61 2.71 6.35
N ARG A 164 16.09 1.47 6.28
CA ARG A 164 17.52 1.13 6.32
C ARG A 164 18.29 1.66 5.10
N GLN A 165 17.60 1.94 4.00
CA GLN A 165 18.18 2.50 2.78
C GLN A 165 18.19 4.04 2.78
N MET A 166 17.51 4.68 3.74
CA MET A 166 17.41 6.14 3.85
C MET A 166 18.47 6.77 4.77
N VAL A 167 19.66 6.16 4.88
CA VAL A 167 20.73 6.68 5.76
C VAL A 167 21.23 8.03 5.25
N GLY A 168 21.11 9.08 6.08
CA GLY A 168 21.63 10.42 5.78
C GLY A 168 20.62 11.46 5.30
N VAL A 169 19.31 11.23 5.50
CA VAL A 169 18.25 12.24 5.32
C VAL A 169 17.88 12.88 6.66
#